data_AF-A0A7K4EZY0-F1
#
_entry.id   AF-A0A7K4EZY0-F1
#
_cell.length_a   1.000
_cell.length_b   1.000
_cell.length_c   1.000
_cell.angle_alpha   90.00
_cell.angle_beta   90.00
_cell.angle_gamma   90.00
#
_symmetry.space_group_name_H-M   'P 1'
#
loop_
_entity.id
_entity.type
_entity.pdbx_description
1 polymer ?
#
loop_
_entity_poly.entity_id
_entity_poly.type
_entity_poly.pdbx_seq_one_letter_code
_entity_poly.pdbx_strand_id
1 'polypeptide(L)'
;ENFAEYDSIYQAVGLEEPLQVPASFVDETKDPQSYVDRYNNESTYKEWFDENFAEYDSIYQAVGLEEPKPVVKKFGICGPGTKLIDGVCTIVQMPVVKPWWKFW
;
A
#
# COMPACT_ATOMS: atom_id res chain seq x y z
N GLU A 1 -48.33 7.10 0.52
CA GLU A 1 -47.48 7.90 -0.37
C GLU A 1 -46.24 7.10 -0.68
N ASN A 2 -45.91 6.98 -1.95
CA ASN A 2 -44.90 6.07 -2.48
C ASN A 2 -43.54 6.78 -2.38
N PHE A 3 -42.73 6.41 -1.39
CA PHE A 3 -41.41 7.01 -1.13
C PHE A 3 -40.40 6.46 -2.15
N ALA A 4 -40.65 6.73 -3.43
CA ALA A 4 -39.81 6.33 -4.56
C ALA A 4 -38.78 7.43 -4.88
N GLU A 5 -38.15 8.00 -3.85
CA GLU A 5 -37.16 9.07 -4.02
C GLU A 5 -35.76 8.52 -4.35
N TYR A 6 -35.52 7.22 -4.14
CA TYR A 6 -34.22 6.59 -4.32
C TYR A 6 -34.33 5.29 -5.13
N ASP A 7 -33.44 5.12 -6.11
CA ASP A 7 -33.37 3.96 -7.01
C ASP A 7 -32.68 2.75 -6.36
N SER A 8 -31.91 2.97 -5.27
CA SER A 8 -31.24 1.90 -4.54
C SER A 8 -31.17 2.18 -3.03
N ILE A 9 -30.96 1.11 -2.26
CA ILE A 9 -30.71 1.24 -0.82
C ILE A 9 -29.46 2.06 -0.52
N TYR A 10 -28.45 2.01 -1.40
CA TYR A 10 -27.19 2.74 -1.25
C TYR A 10 -27.43 4.24 -1.37
N GLN A 11 -28.21 4.67 -2.36
CA GLN A 11 -28.61 6.07 -2.51
C GLN A 11 -29.38 6.57 -1.28
N ALA A 12 -30.28 5.74 -0.73
CA ALA A 12 -31.06 6.10 0.46
C ALA A 12 -30.19 6.31 1.71
N VAL A 13 -29.06 5.60 1.82
CA VAL A 13 -28.11 5.75 2.93
C VAL A 13 -26.92 6.66 2.60
N GLY A 14 -26.88 7.26 1.40
CA GLY A 14 -25.76 8.09 0.93
C GLY A 14 -24.46 7.32 0.72
N LEU A 15 -24.53 6.04 0.39
CA LEU A 15 -23.39 5.19 0.03
C LEU A 15 -23.27 5.06 -1.49
N GLU A 16 -22.03 4.86 -1.94
CA GLU A 16 -21.74 4.51 -3.33
C GLU A 16 -22.05 3.02 -3.58
N GLU A 17 -22.42 2.71 -4.82
CA GLU A 17 -22.72 1.34 -5.22
C GLU A 17 -21.43 0.49 -5.21
N PRO A 18 -21.46 -0.74 -4.68
CA PRO A 18 -20.27 -1.57 -4.62
C PRO A 18 -19.74 -1.89 -6.03
N LEU A 19 -18.44 -1.71 -6.21
CA LEU A 19 -17.76 -2.04 -7.46
C LEU A 19 -17.76 -3.54 -7.73
N GLN A 20 -17.86 -3.91 -9.00
CA GLN A 20 -17.73 -5.30 -9.44
C GLN A 20 -16.28 -5.77 -9.27
N VAL A 21 -16.07 -6.89 -8.59
CA VAL A 21 -14.75 -7.53 -8.45
C VAL A 21 -14.91 -9.02 -8.73
N PRO A 22 -14.16 -9.60 -9.68
CA PRO A 22 -13.19 -8.93 -10.57
C PRO A 22 -13.88 -8.00 -11.59
N ALA A 23 -13.13 -7.03 -12.09
CA ALA A 23 -13.60 -6.06 -13.09
C ALA A 23 -13.95 -6.75 -14.42
N SER A 24 -14.81 -6.13 -15.22
CA SER A 24 -15.36 -6.71 -16.46
C SER A 24 -14.32 -7.08 -17.53
N PHE A 25 -13.13 -6.48 -17.51
CA PHE A 25 -12.03 -6.81 -18.44
C PHE A 25 -11.19 -8.03 -18.02
N VAL A 26 -11.37 -8.50 -16.78
CA VAL A 26 -10.60 -9.60 -16.21
C VAL A 26 -11.18 -10.92 -16.70
N ASP A 27 -10.31 -11.77 -17.22
CA ASP A 27 -10.63 -13.13 -17.61
C ASP A 27 -10.39 -14.05 -16.40
N GLU A 28 -11.45 -14.59 -15.83
CA GLU A 28 -11.39 -15.46 -14.64
C GLU A 28 -10.59 -16.76 -14.87
N THR A 29 -10.34 -17.13 -16.13
CA THR A 29 -9.51 -18.31 -16.46
C THR A 29 -8.02 -18.01 -16.43
N LYS A 30 -7.63 -16.73 -16.38
CA LYS A 30 -6.24 -16.28 -16.31
C LYS A 30 -5.83 -16.00 -14.89
N ASP A 31 -4.53 -16.10 -14.66
CA ASP A 31 -3.95 -15.73 -13.38
C ASP A 31 -4.10 -14.22 -13.13
N PRO A 32 -4.75 -13.77 -12.04
CA PRO A 32 -4.94 -12.35 -11.73
C PRO A 32 -3.63 -11.56 -11.62
N GLN A 33 -2.54 -12.20 -11.18
CA GLN A 33 -1.23 -11.56 -11.08
C GLN A 33 -0.69 -11.18 -12.46
N SER A 34 -1.03 -11.91 -13.52
CA SER A 34 -0.60 -11.57 -14.89
C SER A 34 -1.06 -10.18 -15.34
N TYR A 35 -2.23 -9.74 -14.88
CA TYR A 35 -2.76 -8.39 -15.14
C TYR A 35 -1.99 -7.31 -14.37
N VAL A 36 -1.65 -7.59 -13.11
CA VAL A 36 -0.82 -6.72 -12.27
C VAL A 36 0.58 -6.58 -12.87
N ASP A 37 1.18 -7.68 -13.29
CA ASP A 37 2.49 -7.69 -13.91
C ASP A 37 2.47 -6.92 -15.23
N ARG A 38 1.41 -7.06 -16.03
CA ARG A 38 1.22 -6.27 -17.24
C ARG A 38 1.11 -4.77 -16.94
N TYR A 39 0.32 -4.40 -15.94
CA TYR A 39 0.15 -3.01 -15.51
C TYR A 39 1.48 -2.36 -15.10
N ASN A 40 2.34 -3.12 -14.41
CA ASN A 40 3.64 -2.62 -13.95
C ASN A 40 4.71 -2.56 -15.06
N ASN A 41 4.61 -3.39 -16.10
CA ASN A 41 5.65 -3.53 -17.12
C ASN A 41 5.30 -2.88 -18.47
N GLU A 42 4.02 -2.69 -18.78
CA GLU A 42 3.55 -2.13 -20.06
C GLU A 42 2.89 -0.76 -19.85
N SER A 43 3.58 0.32 -20.23
CA SER A 43 3.08 1.69 -20.02
C SER A 43 1.75 1.96 -20.73
N THR A 44 1.56 1.42 -21.94
CA THR A 44 0.32 1.58 -22.71
C THR A 44 -0.87 0.89 -22.05
N TYR A 45 -0.64 -0.25 -21.40
CA TYR A 45 -1.69 -0.94 -20.65
C TYR A 45 -2.03 -0.21 -19.35
N LYS A 46 -1.02 0.37 -18.71
CA LYS A 46 -1.19 1.21 -17.53
C LYS A 46 -2.07 2.42 -17.84
N GLU A 47 -1.74 3.16 -18.90
CA GLU A 47 -2.53 4.32 -19.35
C GLU A 47 -3.97 3.94 -19.68
N TRP A 48 -4.16 2.84 -20.42
CA TRP A 48 -5.50 2.33 -20.73
C TRP A 48 -6.30 2.00 -19.47
N PHE A 49 -5.69 1.37 -18.47
CA PHE A 49 -6.37 1.05 -17.21
C PHE A 49 -6.75 2.33 -16.46
N ASP A 50 -5.80 3.25 -16.29
CA ASP A 50 -6.01 4.51 -15.57
C ASP A 50 -7.11 5.38 -16.22
N GLU A 51 -7.26 5.34 -17.55
CA GLU A 51 -8.28 6.10 -18.28
C GLU A 51 -9.67 5.45 -18.27
N ASN A 52 -9.75 4.11 -18.29
CA ASN A 52 -11.02 3.39 -18.48
C ASN A 52 -11.62 2.84 -17.18
N PHE A 53 -10.83 2.72 -16.12
CA PHE A 53 -11.20 2.08 -14.86
C PHE A 53 -10.82 2.95 -13.64
N ALA A 54 -11.06 4.27 -13.75
CA ALA A 54 -10.74 5.25 -12.72
C ALA A 54 -11.57 5.09 -11.43
N GLU A 55 -12.62 4.28 -11.47
CA GLU A 55 -13.42 3.91 -10.30
C GLU A 55 -12.71 2.94 -9.35
N TYR A 56 -11.70 2.21 -9.82
CA TYR A 56 -10.90 1.33 -8.96
C TYR A 56 -9.73 2.09 -8.36
N ASP A 57 -9.46 1.91 -7.05
CA ASP A 57 -8.32 2.53 -6.38
C ASP A 57 -6.99 1.98 -6.92
N SER A 58 -6.99 0.73 -7.39
CA SER A 58 -5.82 0.13 -8.03
C SER A 58 -6.14 -1.10 -8.90
N ILE A 59 -5.15 -1.51 -9.70
CA ILE A 59 -5.21 -2.75 -10.47
C ILE A 59 -5.44 -3.96 -9.57
N TYR A 60 -4.90 -3.98 -8.34
CA TYR A 60 -5.08 -5.08 -7.39
C TYR A 60 -6.54 -5.22 -6.98
N GLN A 61 -7.21 -4.10 -6.67
CA GLN A 61 -8.65 -4.11 -6.38
C GLN A 61 -9.46 -4.60 -7.58
N ALA A 62 -9.14 -4.12 -8.79
CA ALA A 62 -9.84 -4.52 -10.00
C ALA A 62 -9.73 -6.02 -10.31
N VAL A 63 -8.58 -6.63 -10.03
CA VAL A 63 -8.36 -8.08 -10.26
C VAL A 63 -8.73 -8.94 -9.05
N GLY A 64 -9.15 -8.34 -7.93
CA GLY A 64 -9.52 -9.06 -6.71
C GLY A 64 -8.34 -9.60 -5.90
N LEU A 65 -7.19 -8.95 -5.96
CA LEU A 65 -6.00 -9.27 -5.16
C LEU A 65 -5.82 -8.29 -3.99
N GLU A 66 -5.21 -8.76 -2.91
CA GLU A 66 -4.76 -7.88 -1.83
C GLU A 66 -3.54 -7.08 -2.28
N GLU A 67 -3.59 -5.76 -2.10
CA GLU A 67 -2.40 -4.92 -2.30
C GLU A 67 -1.27 -5.29 -1.33
N PRO A 68 0.00 -5.22 -1.78
CA PRO A 68 1.14 -5.40 -0.90
C PRO A 68 1.16 -4.29 0.15
N LYS A 69 0.81 -4.65 1.39
CA LYS A 69 0.84 -3.72 2.51
C LYS A 69 2.26 -3.16 2.66
N PRO A 70 2.44 -1.82 2.72
CA PRO A 70 3.74 -1.26 2.99
C PRO A 70 4.24 -1.85 4.31
N VAL A 71 5.41 -2.49 4.27
CA VAL A 71 6.03 -3.04 5.47
C VAL A 71 6.36 -1.86 6.38
N VAL A 72 5.44 -1.53 7.29
CA VAL A 72 5.69 -0.56 8.34
C VAL A 72 6.82 -1.15 9.17
N LYS A 73 8.04 -0.61 8.98
CA LYS A 73 9.19 -1.00 9.77
C LYS A 73 8.85 -0.67 11.22
N LYS A 74 8.44 -1.67 11.98
CA LYS A 74 8.27 -1.55 13.43
C LYS A 74 9.67 -1.33 13.99
N PHE A 75 10.01 -0.08 14.28
CA PHE A 75 11.27 0.27 14.87
C PHE A 75 11.38 -0.43 16.24
N GLY A 76 12.29 -1.41 16.32
CA GLY A 76 12.55 -2.16 17.54
C GLY A 76 13.33 -1.33 18.56
N ILE A 77 13.25 -1.72 19.84
CA ILE A 77 14.12 -1.18 20.89
C ILE A 77 15.51 -1.75 20.62
N CYS A 78 16.49 -0.88 20.38
CA CYS A 78 17.88 -1.29 20.28
C CYS A 78 18.40 -1.74 21.66
N GLY A 79 19.23 -2.79 21.68
CA GLY A 79 19.83 -3.28 22.92
C GLY A 79 20.77 -2.26 23.58
N PRO A 80 21.11 -2.43 24.87
CA PRO A 80 22.03 -1.53 25.57
C PRO A 80 23.34 -1.32 24.80
N GLY A 81 23.77 -0.07 24.66
CA GLY A 81 24.99 0.29 23.90
C GLY A 81 24.81 0.49 22.39
N THR A 82 23.59 0.36 21.87
CA THR A 82 23.28 0.66 20.46
C THR A 82 22.20 1.74 20.33
N LYS A 83 22.29 2.57 19.28
CA LYS A 83 21.26 3.56 18.92
C LYS A 83 20.67 3.23 17.56
N LEU A 84 19.38 3.48 17.43
CA LEU A 84 18.66 3.36 16.18
C LEU A 84 18.97 4.57 15.29
N ILE A 85 19.72 4.35 14.21
CA ILE A 85 20.02 5.36 13.19
C ILE A 85 19.53 4.78 11.86
N ASP A 86 18.61 5.46 11.18
CA ASP A 86 18.03 5.05 9.89
C ASP A 86 17.42 3.63 9.88
N GLY A 87 16.86 3.19 11.02
CA GLY A 87 16.28 1.86 11.16
C GLY A 87 17.29 0.73 11.41
N VAL A 88 18.57 1.06 11.60
CA VAL A 88 19.65 0.12 11.94
C VAL A 88 20.19 0.42 13.34
N CYS A 89 20.32 -0.59 14.21
CA CYS A 89 20.98 -0.42 15.50
C CYS A 89 22.50 -0.33 15.29
N THR A 90 23.06 0.85 15.52
CA THR A 90 24.49 1.13 15.40
C THR A 90 25.12 1.25 16.78
N ILE A 91 26.35 0.77 16.92
CA ILE A 91 27.12 0.92 18.16
C ILE A 91 27.61 2.37 18.20
N VAL A 92 27.08 3.16 19.12
CA VAL A 92 27.62 4.50 19.35
C VAL A 92 28.97 4.29 20.03
N GLN A 93 30.05 4.44 19.27
CA GLN A 93 31.38 4.50 19.86
C GLN A 93 31.34 5.63 20.91
N MET A 94 31.37 5.27 22.19
CA MET A 94 31.47 6.24 23.28
C MET A 94 32.61 7.19 22.94
N PRO A 95 32.41 8.52 23.03
CA PRO A 95 33.48 9.46 22.74
C PRO A 95 34.67 9.10 23.63
N VAL A 96 35.83 8.93 23.02
CA VAL A 96 37.10 8.66 23.71
C VAL A 96 37.37 9.84 24.63
N VAL A 97 36.86 9.76 25.85
CA VAL A 97 37.14 10.74 26.90
C VAL A 97 38.64 10.65 27.16
N LYS A 98 39.35 11.74 26.86
CA LYS A 98 40.80 11.83 27.07
C LYS A 98 41.06 11.52 28.55
N PRO A 99 41.93 10.55 28.87
CA PRO A 99 42.21 10.20 30.25
C PRO A 99 42.66 11.45 31.01
N TRP A 100 42.11 11.64 32.21
CA TRP A 100 42.39 12.77 33.10
C TRP A 100 43.89 12.95 33.40
N TRP A 101 44.68 11.87 33.27
CA TRP A 101 46.15 11.88 33.35
C TRP A 101 46.86 12.67 32.27
N LYS A 102 46.18 13.09 31.19
CA LYS A 102 46.77 13.99 30.18
C LYS A 102 46.81 15.45 30.62
N PHE A 103 46.28 15.78 31.81
CA PHE A 103 46.20 17.15 32.33
C PHE A 103 47.02 17.35 33.62
N TRP A 104 47.96 16.44 33.94
CA TRP A 104 48.93 16.52 35.02
C TRP A 104 50.34 16.20 34.50
#